data_AF-A0A9W7DW98-F1
#
_entry.id   AF-A0A9W7DW98-F1
#
_cell.length_a   1.000
_cell.length_b   1.000
_cell.length_c   1.000
_cell.angle_alpha   90.00
_cell.angle_beta   90.00
_cell.angle_gamma   90.00
#
_symmetry.space_group_name_H-M   'P 1'
#
loop_
_entity.id
_entity.type
_entity.pdbx_description
1 polymer ?
#
loop_
_entity_poly.entity_id
_entity_poly.type
_entity_poly.pdbx_seq_one_letter_code
_entity_poly.pdbx_strand_id
1 'polypeptide(L)'
;MAIAVGVITLIILMATTLKSQASSFGGGEVGWVLAILAVLIESVIILFIICKLVLAKLQEDIFIAVLKDQGGWQAHFIAPTFMESMLCCFTPSLVLQIITLPLNVFPVVGTIAYLSINAVSCGWDLMAMYYDASGVASSAQRALVVGKGCSKMMPQKILSNPLFEFGAICLLLELVPVIGPTFFCLGNACGAALWAVDLEMEKKRGGLKGFGIGVGESI
;
A
#
# COMPACT_ATOMS: atom_id res chain seq x y z
N MET A 1 18.43 8.94 -9.04
CA MET A 1 18.70 7.73 -8.24
C MET A 1 18.10 6.48 -8.90
N ALA A 2 16.78 6.42 -9.13
CA ALA A 2 16.12 5.25 -9.76
C ALA A 2 16.70 4.86 -11.14
N ILE A 3 17.00 5.84 -12.01
CA ILE A 3 17.61 5.57 -13.33
C ILE A 3 19.00 4.94 -13.17
N ALA A 4 19.82 5.46 -12.25
CA ALA A 4 21.17 4.93 -12.02
C ALA A 4 21.11 3.49 -11.49
N VAL A 5 20.23 3.21 -10.54
CA VAL A 5 20.01 1.85 -10.02
C VAL A 5 19.52 0.91 -11.13
N GLY A 6 18.54 1.34 -11.93
CA GLY A 6 18.02 0.57 -13.05
C GLY A 6 19.09 0.23 -14.10
N VAL A 7 19.94 1.21 -14.46
CA VAL A 7 21.05 0.98 -15.40
C VAL A 7 22.08 0.01 -14.82
N ILE A 8 22.43 0.15 -13.54
CA ILE A 8 23.37 -0.77 -12.88
C ILE A 8 22.80 -2.19 -12.83
N THR A 9 21.54 -2.36 -12.43
CA THR A 9 20.86 -3.66 -12.40
C THR A 9 20.83 -4.30 -13.79
N LEU A 10 20.49 -3.52 -14.83
CA LEU A 10 20.48 -4.00 -16.21
C LEU A 10 21.87 -4.47 -16.67
N ILE A 11 22.92 -3.70 -16.37
CA ILE A 11 24.31 -4.06 -16.73
C ILE A 11 24.71 -5.37 -16.03
N ILE A 12 24.37 -5.52 -14.74
CA ILE A 12 24.70 -6.73 -13.97
C ILE A 12 23.97 -7.96 -14.53
N LEU A 13 22.67 -7.86 -14.83
CA LEU A 13 21.92 -8.96 -15.42
C LEU A 13 22.45 -9.32 -16.81
N MET A 14 22.68 -8.32 -17.67
CA MET A 14 23.29 -8.51 -18.99
C MET A 14 24.65 -9.23 -18.90
N ALA A 15 25.47 -8.89 -17.90
CA ALA A 15 26.78 -9.50 -17.73
C ALA A 15 26.73 -10.95 -17.20
N THR A 16 25.72 -11.28 -16.37
CA THR A 16 25.71 -12.54 -15.60
C THR A 16 24.72 -13.58 -16.14
N THR A 17 23.53 -13.18 -16.57
CA THR A 17 22.43 -14.11 -16.91
C THR A 17 22.25 -14.31 -18.41
N LEU A 18 22.63 -13.33 -19.25
CA LEU A 18 22.36 -13.33 -20.69
C LEU A 18 22.86 -14.60 -21.41
N LYS A 19 24.13 -14.98 -21.18
CA LYS A 19 24.72 -16.16 -21.82
C LYS A 19 24.03 -17.46 -21.40
N SER A 20 23.71 -17.56 -20.10
CA SER A 20 23.04 -18.73 -19.54
C SER A 20 21.62 -18.87 -20.11
N GLN A 21 20.85 -17.77 -20.16
CA GLN A 21 19.51 -17.75 -20.72
C GLN A 21 19.50 -18.04 -22.23
N ALA A 22 20.43 -17.47 -23.01
CA ALA A 22 20.53 -17.73 -24.45
C ALA A 22 20.79 -19.22 -24.74
N SER A 23 21.61 -19.88 -23.92
CA SER A 23 21.84 -21.33 -24.02
C SER A 23 20.62 -22.15 -23.61
N SER A 24 19.84 -21.69 -22.62
CA SER A 24 18.63 -22.38 -22.14
C SER A 24 17.46 -22.32 -23.13
N PHE A 25 17.37 -21.28 -23.96
CA PHE A 25 16.35 -21.13 -24.99
C PHE A 25 16.67 -21.88 -26.30
N GLY A 26 17.66 -22.77 -26.29
CA GLY A 26 18.01 -23.63 -27.43
C GLY A 26 19.15 -23.13 -28.32
N GLY A 27 19.76 -21.98 -28.01
CA GLY A 27 20.87 -21.40 -28.76
C GLY A 27 20.49 -20.87 -30.15
N GLY A 28 21.46 -20.27 -30.85
CA GLY A 28 21.24 -19.61 -32.14
C GLY A 28 20.69 -18.18 -32.03
N GLU A 29 20.43 -17.54 -33.16
CA GLU A 29 20.05 -16.12 -33.23
C GLU A 29 18.74 -15.81 -32.46
N VAL A 30 17.75 -16.71 -32.52
CA VAL A 30 16.47 -16.57 -31.82
C VAL A 30 16.64 -16.67 -30.29
N GLY A 31 17.51 -17.56 -29.81
CA GLY A 31 17.79 -17.72 -28.38
C GLY A 31 18.41 -16.47 -27.76
N TRP A 32 19.29 -15.79 -28.50
CA TRP A 32 19.87 -14.50 -28.07
C TRP A 32 18.82 -13.39 -27.98
N VAL A 33 17.90 -13.31 -28.97
CA VAL A 33 16.82 -12.31 -28.95
C VAL A 33 15.88 -12.55 -27.76
N LEU A 34 15.49 -13.80 -27.50
CA LEU A 34 14.64 -14.15 -26.35
C LEU A 34 15.33 -13.87 -25.01
N ALA A 35 16.64 -14.13 -24.90
CA ALA A 35 17.40 -13.82 -23.70
C ALA A 35 17.47 -12.30 -23.43
N ILE A 36 17.69 -11.48 -24.48
CA ILE A 36 17.66 -10.01 -24.33
C ILE A 36 16.30 -9.54 -23.82
N LEU A 37 15.20 -10.06 -24.40
CA LEU A 37 13.85 -9.72 -23.97
C LEU A 37 13.60 -10.12 -22.51
N ALA A 38 14.02 -11.32 -22.12
CA ALA A 38 13.89 -11.83 -20.75
C ALA A 38 14.64 -10.95 -19.75
N VAL A 39 15.91 -10.61 -20.02
CA VAL A 39 16.71 -9.72 -19.16
C VAL A 39 16.08 -8.34 -19.04
N LEU A 40 15.51 -7.79 -20.12
CA LEU A 40 14.80 -6.51 -20.06
C LEU A 40 13.59 -6.59 -19.12
N ILE A 41 12.77 -7.64 -19.25
CA ILE A 41 11.62 -7.86 -18.37
C ILE A 41 12.07 -8.03 -16.91
N GLU A 42 13.08 -8.85 -16.65
CA GLU A 42 13.64 -9.06 -15.31
C GLU A 42 14.14 -7.74 -14.70
N SER A 43 14.85 -6.92 -15.49
CA SER A 43 15.36 -5.62 -15.02
C SER A 43 14.23 -4.67 -14.61
N VAL A 44 13.12 -4.66 -15.34
CA VAL A 44 11.94 -3.85 -15.02
C VAL A 44 11.26 -4.35 -13.76
N ILE A 45 11.12 -5.68 -13.59
CA ILE A 45 10.53 -6.28 -12.39
C ILE A 45 11.36 -5.94 -11.16
N ILE A 46 12.68 -6.11 -11.22
CA ILE A 46 13.57 -5.81 -10.10
C ILE A 46 13.53 -4.32 -9.75
N LEU A 47 13.59 -3.45 -10.76
CA LEU A 47 13.48 -2.00 -10.54
C LEU A 47 12.14 -1.64 -9.87
N PHE A 48 11.04 -2.25 -10.32
CA PHE A 48 9.71 -2.04 -9.72
C PHE A 48 9.68 -2.45 -8.24
N ILE A 49 10.23 -3.62 -7.90
CA ILE A 49 10.33 -4.10 -6.52
C ILE A 49 11.15 -3.12 -5.67
N ILE A 50 12.34 -2.73 -6.14
CA ILE A 50 13.21 -1.78 -5.41
C ILE A 50 12.49 -0.45 -5.20
N CYS A 51 11.86 0.10 -6.23
CA CYS A 51 11.10 1.35 -6.12
C CYS A 51 9.98 1.24 -5.09
N LYS A 52 9.23 0.13 -5.07
CA LYS A 52 8.17 -0.12 -4.09
C LYS A 52 8.70 -0.22 -2.66
N LEU A 53 9.83 -0.90 -2.45
CA LEU A 53 10.45 -1.00 -1.12
C LEU A 53 10.93 0.35 -0.59
N VAL A 54 11.58 1.15 -1.43
CA VAL A 54 12.01 2.50 -1.06
C VAL A 54 10.79 3.36 -0.74
N LEU A 55 9.75 3.27 -1.56
CA LEU A 55 8.54 4.05 -1.37
C LEU A 55 7.81 3.67 -0.08
N ALA A 56 7.68 2.38 0.23
CA ALA A 56 7.09 1.92 1.49
C ALA A 56 7.85 2.49 2.70
N LYS A 57 9.19 2.47 2.66
CA LYS A 57 10.01 3.05 3.74
C LYS A 57 9.80 4.56 3.87
N LEU A 58 9.76 5.28 2.74
CA LEU A 58 9.53 6.72 2.74
C LEU A 58 8.15 7.09 3.28
N GLN A 59 7.11 6.32 2.93
CA GLN A 59 5.75 6.52 3.45
C GLN A 59 5.72 6.38 4.97
N GLU A 60 6.38 5.37 5.52
CA GLU A 60 6.49 5.20 6.98
C GLU A 60 7.24 6.35 7.65
N ASP A 61 8.39 6.75 7.11
CA ASP A 61 9.22 7.79 7.71
C ASP A 61 8.48 9.14 7.71
N ILE A 62 7.79 9.46 6.61
CA ILE A 62 6.95 10.65 6.51
C ILE A 62 5.78 10.58 7.47
N PHE A 63 5.09 9.44 7.54
CA PHE A 63 3.97 9.28 8.46
C PHE A 63 4.42 9.49 9.91
N ILE A 64 5.53 8.88 10.32
CA ILE A 64 6.09 9.02 11.66
C ILE A 64 6.51 10.47 11.91
N ALA A 65 7.13 11.14 10.93
CA ALA A 65 7.54 12.53 11.04
C ALA A 65 6.34 13.47 11.23
N VAL A 66 5.28 13.30 10.43
CA VAL A 66 4.04 14.08 10.54
C VAL A 66 3.35 13.82 11.87
N LEU A 67 3.26 12.56 12.30
CA LEU A 67 2.64 12.20 13.57
C LEU A 67 3.37 12.82 14.78
N LYS A 68 4.71 12.91 14.72
CA LYS A 68 5.54 13.57 15.74
C LYS A 68 5.36 15.09 15.73
N ASP A 69 5.39 15.71 14.55
CA ASP A 69 5.24 17.16 14.38
C ASP A 69 3.90 17.67 14.93
N GLN A 70 2.82 16.92 14.67
CA GLN A 70 1.47 17.28 15.10
C GLN A 70 1.16 16.88 16.56
N GLY A 71 2.14 16.33 17.30
CA GLY A 71 1.99 15.95 18.71
C GLY A 71 1.08 14.74 18.96
N GLY A 72 0.81 13.94 17.92
CA GLY A 72 0.05 12.69 18.02
C GLY A 72 0.91 11.50 18.49
N TRP A 73 2.23 11.65 18.51
CA TRP A 73 3.16 10.57 18.89
C TRP A 73 3.05 10.19 20.37
N GLN A 74 2.71 8.93 20.63
CA GLN A 74 2.66 8.34 21.96
C GLN A 74 3.93 7.53 22.25
N ALA A 75 4.39 7.50 23.50
CA ALA A 75 5.62 6.80 23.89
C ALA A 75 5.58 5.27 23.69
N HIS A 76 4.39 4.69 23.51
CA HIS A 76 4.21 3.26 23.26
C HIS A 76 4.24 2.87 21.77
N PHE A 77 4.29 3.84 20.84
CA PHE A 77 4.35 3.55 19.42
C PHE A 77 5.72 3.01 19.04
N ILE A 78 5.74 1.77 18.57
CA ILE A 78 6.93 1.10 18.04
C ILE A 78 6.88 1.25 16.52
N ALA A 79 7.91 1.85 15.94
CA ALA A 79 8.02 1.91 14.48
C ALA A 79 8.17 0.48 13.93
N PRO A 80 7.46 0.13 12.84
CA PRO A 80 7.57 -1.19 12.25
C PRO A 80 9.01 -1.45 11.81
N THR A 81 9.44 -2.70 11.94
CA THR A 81 10.75 -3.11 11.45
C THR A 81 10.72 -3.18 9.92
N PHE A 82 11.86 -2.89 9.26
CA PHE A 82 11.98 -2.95 7.80
C PHE A 82 11.48 -4.27 7.19
N MET A 83 11.57 -5.37 7.94
CA MET A 83 11.12 -6.69 7.50
C MET A 83 9.59 -6.83 7.53
N GLU A 84 8.91 -6.18 8.48
CA GLU A 84 7.45 -6.09 8.52
C GLU A 84 6.92 -5.22 7.38
N SER A 85 7.60 -4.11 7.09
CA SER A 85 7.34 -3.26 5.91
C SER A 85 7.47 -4.05 4.60
N MET A 86 8.48 -4.92 4.53
CA MET A 86 8.72 -5.77 3.36
C MET A 86 7.63 -6.82 3.18
N LEU A 87 7.16 -7.44 4.27
CA LEU A 87 6.03 -8.38 4.22
C LEU A 87 4.70 -7.69 3.89
N CYS A 88 4.52 -6.44 4.32
CA CYS A 88 3.35 -5.63 3.97
C CYS A 88 3.26 -5.36 2.46
N CYS A 89 4.40 -5.28 1.78
CA CYS A 89 4.47 -5.21 0.32
C CYS A 89 4.05 -6.51 -0.40
N PHE A 90 3.66 -7.57 0.32
CA PHE A 90 3.10 -8.81 -0.23
C PHE A 90 1.72 -9.13 0.38
N THR A 91 0.95 -8.10 0.74
CA THR A 91 -0.38 -8.27 1.30
C THR A 91 -1.40 -8.80 0.28
N PRO A 92 -2.46 -9.48 0.75
CA PRO A 92 -3.58 -9.90 -0.11
C PRO A 92 -4.23 -8.72 -0.85
N SER A 93 -4.09 -7.50 -0.34
CA SER A 93 -4.53 -6.27 -0.99
C SER A 93 -3.90 -6.08 -2.38
N LEU A 94 -2.62 -6.43 -2.56
CA LEU A 94 -1.96 -6.35 -3.88
C LEU A 94 -2.51 -7.38 -4.86
N VAL A 95 -2.83 -8.59 -4.38
CA VAL A 95 -3.45 -9.63 -5.21
C VAL A 95 -4.83 -9.16 -5.68
N LEU A 96 -5.61 -8.55 -4.79
CA LEU A 96 -6.91 -7.97 -5.14
C LEU A 96 -6.77 -6.83 -6.16
N GLN A 97 -5.79 -5.95 -5.98
CA GLN A 97 -5.50 -4.86 -6.94
C GLN A 97 -5.10 -5.40 -8.31
N ILE A 98 -4.27 -6.45 -8.39
CA ILE A 98 -3.86 -7.07 -9.66
C ILE A 98 -5.06 -7.72 -10.35
N ILE A 99 -5.91 -8.44 -9.62
CA ILE A 99 -7.12 -9.10 -10.17
C ILE A 99 -8.14 -8.07 -10.66
N THR A 100 -8.25 -6.93 -9.98
CA THR A 100 -9.22 -5.88 -10.30
C THR A 100 -8.67 -4.83 -11.27
N LEU A 101 -7.36 -4.78 -11.51
CA LEU A 101 -6.71 -3.87 -12.46
C LEU A 101 -7.34 -3.90 -13.87
N PRO A 102 -7.69 -5.07 -14.45
CA PRO A 102 -8.31 -5.15 -15.77
C PRO A 102 -9.63 -4.39 -15.89
N LEU A 103 -10.34 -4.11 -14.78
CA LEU A 103 -11.55 -3.29 -14.83
C LEU A 103 -11.25 -1.89 -15.36
N ASN A 104 -10.05 -1.33 -15.10
CA ASN A 104 -9.67 0.01 -15.55
C ASN A 104 -9.49 0.15 -17.07
N VAL A 105 -9.66 -0.93 -17.86
CA VAL A 105 -9.69 -0.86 -19.33
C VAL A 105 -10.85 0.01 -19.84
N PHE A 106 -11.98 0.03 -19.12
CA PHE A 106 -13.09 0.93 -19.43
C PHE A 106 -12.95 2.23 -18.63
N PRO A 107 -12.63 3.37 -19.28
CA PRO A 107 -12.52 4.64 -18.58
C PRO A 107 -13.86 4.98 -17.92
N VAL A 108 -13.80 5.57 -16.72
CA VAL A 108 -14.97 5.94 -15.89
C VAL A 108 -15.64 4.75 -15.20
N VAL A 109 -16.31 3.85 -15.93
CA VAL A 109 -17.08 2.75 -15.30
C VAL A 109 -16.16 1.75 -14.60
N GLY A 110 -15.07 1.39 -15.27
CA GLY A 110 -14.04 0.52 -14.74
C GLY A 110 -13.37 1.09 -13.50
N THR A 111 -13.07 2.38 -13.54
CA THR A 111 -12.45 3.12 -12.43
C THR A 111 -13.37 3.22 -11.22
N ILE A 112 -14.66 3.48 -11.42
CA ILE A 112 -15.64 3.52 -10.32
C ILE A 112 -15.76 2.14 -9.66
N ALA A 113 -15.83 1.07 -10.45
CA ALA A 113 -15.88 -0.28 -9.93
C ALA A 113 -14.58 -0.67 -9.21
N TYR A 114 -13.42 -0.31 -9.77
CA TYR A 114 -12.11 -0.52 -9.16
C TYR A 114 -11.98 0.19 -7.80
N LEU A 115 -12.38 1.47 -7.73
CA LEU A 115 -12.42 2.24 -6.48
C LEU A 115 -13.34 1.59 -5.47
N SER A 116 -14.55 1.19 -5.90
CA SER A 116 -15.54 0.58 -5.01
C SER A 116 -15.04 -0.70 -4.34
N ILE A 117 -14.22 -1.49 -5.03
CA ILE A 117 -13.68 -2.75 -4.54
C ILE A 117 -12.43 -2.54 -3.67
N ASN A 118 -11.51 -1.67 -4.11
CA ASN A 118 -10.19 -1.55 -3.49
C ASN A 118 -10.07 -0.45 -2.44
N ALA A 119 -10.99 0.52 -2.38
CA ALA A 119 -10.88 1.68 -1.49
C ALA A 119 -10.75 1.31 -0.02
N VAL A 120 -11.54 0.36 0.47
CA VAL A 120 -11.45 -0.08 1.87
C VAL A 120 -10.10 -0.71 2.17
N SER A 121 -9.58 -1.56 1.27
CA SER A 121 -8.26 -2.18 1.43
C SER A 121 -7.14 -1.15 1.41
N CYS A 122 -7.18 -0.18 0.49
CA CYS A 122 -6.19 0.89 0.44
C CYS A 122 -6.19 1.76 1.70
N GLY A 123 -7.38 2.19 2.15
CA GLY A 123 -7.52 2.95 3.39
C GLY A 123 -7.04 2.17 4.62
N TRP A 124 -7.27 0.85 4.63
CA TRP A 124 -6.78 -0.04 5.66
C TRP A 124 -5.25 -0.10 5.68
N ASP A 125 -4.62 -0.35 4.53
CA ASP A 125 -3.17 -0.48 4.41
C ASP A 125 -2.44 0.81 4.86
N LEU A 126 -2.99 1.98 4.53
CA LEU A 126 -2.44 3.28 4.98
C LEU A 126 -2.60 3.52 6.49
N MET A 127 -3.66 3.00 7.11
CA MET A 127 -3.91 3.10 8.56
C MET A 127 -3.32 1.94 9.36
N ALA A 128 -2.81 0.89 8.71
CA ALA A 128 -2.31 -0.31 9.37
C ALA A 128 -1.24 0.02 10.40
N MET A 129 -0.29 0.91 10.06
CA MET A 129 0.77 1.31 10.98
C MET A 129 0.24 2.02 12.24
N TYR A 130 -0.83 2.82 12.13
CA TYR A 130 -1.48 3.40 13.30
C TYR A 130 -2.15 2.33 14.15
N TYR A 131 -2.95 1.45 13.54
CA TYR A 131 -3.67 0.43 14.29
C TYR A 131 -2.75 -0.59 14.99
N ASP A 132 -1.65 -0.96 14.34
CA ASP A 132 -0.64 -1.85 14.89
C ASP A 132 0.11 -1.16 16.04
N ALA A 133 0.48 0.12 15.88
CA ALA A 133 1.14 0.89 16.94
C ALA A 133 0.20 1.17 18.14
N SER A 134 -1.08 1.43 17.90
CA SER A 134 -2.10 1.65 18.95
C SER A 134 -2.53 0.37 19.67
N GLY A 135 -2.06 -0.80 19.26
CA GLY A 135 -2.34 -2.07 19.93
C GLY A 135 -3.80 -2.51 19.84
N VAL A 136 -4.55 -2.04 18.84
CA VAL A 136 -5.96 -2.41 18.66
C VAL A 136 -6.02 -3.89 18.26
N ALA A 137 -6.63 -4.74 19.09
CA ALA A 137 -6.71 -6.18 18.87
C ALA A 137 -7.29 -6.52 17.47
N SER A 138 -6.75 -7.56 16.82
CA SER A 138 -7.12 -7.95 15.45
C SER A 138 -8.61 -8.25 15.24
N SER A 139 -9.36 -8.51 16.30
CA SER A 139 -10.82 -8.65 16.29
C SER A 139 -11.57 -7.31 16.16
N ALA A 140 -11.07 -6.25 16.80
CA ALA A 140 -11.60 -4.89 16.68
C ALA A 140 -11.20 -4.24 15.33
N GLN A 141 -9.98 -4.54 14.86
CA GLN A 141 -9.52 -4.23 13.51
C GLN A 141 -10.46 -4.81 12.43
N ARG A 142 -10.82 -6.10 12.55
CA ARG A 142 -11.80 -6.74 11.66
C ARG A 142 -13.21 -6.16 11.78
N ALA A 143 -13.62 -5.72 12.98
CA ALA A 143 -14.93 -5.08 13.17
C ALA A 143 -15.01 -3.69 12.52
N LEU A 144 -13.89 -2.97 12.35
CA LEU A 144 -13.81 -1.73 11.58
C LEU A 144 -14.00 -1.97 10.07
N VAL A 145 -13.42 -3.04 9.54
CA VAL A 145 -13.51 -3.39 8.11
C VAL A 145 -14.85 -4.03 7.77
N VAL A 146 -15.36 -4.92 8.62
CA VAL A 146 -16.53 -5.77 8.35
C VAL A 146 -17.82 -5.22 8.99
N GLY A 147 -17.71 -4.29 9.94
CA GLY A 147 -18.81 -3.98 10.87
C GLY A 147 -19.04 -5.15 11.83
N LYS A 148 -19.75 -4.90 12.95
CA LYS A 148 -20.11 -5.92 13.97
C LYS A 148 -21.12 -6.99 13.46
N GLY A 149 -20.80 -7.68 12.37
CA GLY A 149 -21.60 -8.75 11.81
C GLY A 149 -21.10 -9.13 10.42
N CYS A 150 -20.76 -10.41 10.24
CA CYS A 150 -20.22 -11.03 9.02
C CYS A 150 -21.18 -11.02 7.80
N SER A 151 -22.16 -10.12 7.74
CA SER A 151 -23.33 -10.28 6.85
C SER A 151 -23.68 -9.06 5.97
N LYS A 152 -22.92 -7.97 5.95
CA LYS A 152 -23.25 -6.85 5.03
C LYS A 152 -22.04 -6.28 4.28
N MET A 153 -21.57 -7.03 3.29
CA MET A 153 -21.22 -6.46 1.98
C MET A 153 -22.50 -5.88 1.36
N MET A 154 -22.98 -4.75 1.88
CA MET A 154 -24.07 -4.00 1.26
C MET A 154 -23.44 -2.71 0.73
N PRO A 155 -23.58 -2.37 -0.57
CA PRO A 155 -22.87 -1.25 -1.19
C PRO A 155 -23.09 0.08 -0.45
N GLN A 156 -24.26 0.24 0.19
CA GLN A 156 -24.62 1.43 0.94
C GLN A 156 -23.92 1.58 2.30
N LYS A 157 -23.46 0.49 2.94
CA LYS A 157 -22.78 0.54 4.25
C LYS A 157 -21.25 0.60 4.13
N ILE A 158 -20.73 0.13 2.99
CA ILE A 158 -19.32 0.32 2.59
C ILE A 158 -19.06 1.81 2.32
N LEU A 159 -20.00 2.48 1.65
CA LEU A 159 -19.86 3.90 1.30
C LEU A 159 -19.75 4.81 2.54
N SER A 160 -20.39 4.44 3.65
CA SER A 160 -20.35 5.17 4.91
C SER A 160 -19.16 4.80 5.81
N ASN A 161 -18.25 3.96 5.34
CA ASN A 161 -17.05 3.63 6.11
C ASN A 161 -16.02 4.76 5.92
N PRO A 162 -15.53 5.40 6.99
CA PRO A 162 -14.51 6.44 6.86
C PRO A 162 -13.21 5.92 6.20
N LEU A 163 -12.91 4.62 6.30
CA LEU A 163 -11.81 3.98 5.56
C LEU A 163 -12.08 3.93 4.04
N PHE A 164 -13.34 3.77 3.64
CA PHE A 164 -13.73 3.80 2.24
C PHE A 164 -13.56 5.20 1.67
N GLU A 165 -14.06 6.23 2.35
CA GLU A 165 -13.97 7.61 1.87
C GLU A 165 -12.52 8.07 1.73
N PHE A 166 -11.70 7.83 2.77
CA PHE A 166 -10.28 8.14 2.75
C PHE A 166 -9.54 7.34 1.66
N GLY A 167 -9.74 6.02 1.62
CA GLY A 167 -9.09 5.14 0.65
C GLY A 167 -9.53 5.38 -0.79
N ALA A 168 -10.77 5.81 -1.03
CA ALA A 168 -11.26 6.16 -2.35
C ALA A 168 -10.56 7.40 -2.90
N ILE A 169 -10.38 8.44 -2.07
CA ILE A 169 -9.63 9.65 -2.45
C ILE A 169 -8.15 9.29 -2.71
N CYS A 170 -7.54 8.49 -1.84
CA CYS A 170 -6.15 8.05 -1.99
C CYS A 170 -5.93 7.27 -3.30
N LEU A 171 -6.79 6.29 -3.58
CA LEU A 171 -6.73 5.53 -4.84
C LEU A 171 -6.99 6.40 -6.07
N LEU A 172 -7.91 7.37 -5.97
CA LEU A 172 -8.19 8.29 -7.07
C LEU A 172 -6.94 9.12 -7.42
N LEU A 173 -6.18 9.55 -6.42
CA LEU A 173 -4.91 10.24 -6.62
C LEU A 173 -3.83 9.30 -7.21
N GLU A 174 -3.81 8.03 -6.81
CA GLU A 174 -2.88 7.03 -7.35
C GLU A 174 -3.20 6.61 -8.80
N LEU A 175 -4.46 6.74 -9.21
CA LEU A 175 -4.90 6.50 -10.59
C LEU A 175 -4.40 7.57 -11.57
N VAL A 176 -3.87 8.70 -11.08
CA VAL A 176 -3.20 9.68 -11.94
C VAL A 176 -1.91 9.04 -12.49
N PRO A 177 -1.80 8.83 -13.81
CA PRO A 177 -0.65 8.13 -14.37
C PRO A 177 0.64 8.91 -14.09
N VAL A 178 1.73 8.18 -13.86
CA VAL A 178 3.09 8.68 -13.61
C VAL A 178 3.26 9.40 -12.26
N ILE A 179 2.41 10.38 -11.93
CA ILE A 179 2.54 11.23 -10.74
C ILE A 179 1.87 10.57 -9.52
N GLY A 180 0.77 9.84 -9.72
CA GLY A 180 0.02 9.14 -8.67
C GLY A 180 0.90 8.23 -7.81
N PRO A 181 1.48 7.18 -8.40
CA PRO A 181 2.25 6.20 -7.63
C PRO A 181 3.57 6.71 -7.06
N THR A 182 4.06 7.87 -7.50
CA THR A 182 5.38 8.40 -7.13
C THR A 182 5.33 9.57 -6.15
N PHE A 183 4.37 10.48 -6.32
CA PHE A 183 4.25 11.68 -5.49
C PHE A 183 3.05 11.60 -4.55
N PHE A 184 1.86 11.24 -5.07
CA PHE A 184 0.64 11.23 -4.27
C PHE A 184 0.63 10.15 -3.19
N CYS A 185 1.35 9.05 -3.38
CA CYS A 185 1.57 8.03 -2.36
C CYS A 185 2.20 8.59 -1.05
N LEU A 186 3.08 9.58 -1.14
CA LEU A 186 3.66 10.26 0.03
C LEU A 186 2.63 11.20 0.67
N GLY A 187 1.85 11.91 -0.16
CA GLY A 187 0.74 12.73 0.31
C GLY A 187 -0.35 11.93 1.02
N ASN A 188 -0.66 10.73 0.51
CA ASN A 188 -1.57 9.77 1.13
C ASN A 188 -1.04 9.35 2.52
N ALA A 189 0.27 9.17 2.68
CA ALA A 189 0.89 8.89 3.98
C ALA A 189 0.80 10.09 4.95
N CYS A 190 0.97 11.33 4.47
CA CYS A 190 0.72 12.53 5.28
C CYS A 190 -0.74 12.63 5.73
N GLY A 191 -1.69 12.44 4.80
CA GLY A 191 -3.13 12.48 5.11
C GLY A 191 -3.53 11.38 6.09
N ALA A 192 -2.93 10.20 5.95
CA ALA A 192 -3.09 9.12 6.88
C ALA A 192 -2.59 9.51 8.29
N ALA A 193 -1.39 10.08 8.39
CA ALA A 193 -0.84 10.52 9.67
C ALA A 193 -1.70 11.61 10.35
N LEU A 194 -2.21 12.57 9.57
CA LEU A 194 -3.11 13.61 10.08
C LEU A 194 -4.41 13.01 10.60
N TRP A 195 -5.00 12.05 9.87
CA TRP A 195 -6.18 11.36 10.34
C TRP A 195 -5.93 10.57 11.64
N ALA A 196 -4.77 9.93 11.76
CA ALA A 196 -4.36 9.26 13.00
C ALA A 196 -4.25 10.25 14.19
N VAL A 197 -3.74 11.47 13.95
CA VAL A 197 -3.68 12.54 14.97
C VAL A 197 -5.09 12.91 15.43
N ASP A 198 -6.02 13.09 14.50
CA ASP A 198 -7.41 13.44 14.82
C ASP A 198 -8.08 12.35 15.67
N LEU A 199 -7.86 11.08 15.35
CA LEU A 199 -8.37 9.95 16.14
C LEU A 199 -7.81 9.94 17.58
N GLU A 200 -6.53 10.23 17.75
CA GLU A 200 -5.92 10.35 19.09
C GLU A 200 -6.44 11.57 19.86
N MET A 201 -6.72 12.69 19.19
CA MET A 201 -7.35 13.85 19.81
C MET A 201 -8.78 13.55 20.24
N GLU A 202 -9.57 12.88 19.41
CA GLU A 202 -10.94 12.44 19.76
C GLU A 202 -10.94 11.45 20.94
N LYS A 203 -9.97 10.54 20.97
CA LYS A 203 -9.74 9.62 22.10
C LYS A 203 -9.49 10.38 23.40
N LYS A 204 -8.60 11.39 23.36
CA LYS A 204 -8.32 12.27 24.52
C LYS A 204 -9.54 13.08 24.97
N ARG A 205 -10.42 13.45 24.04
CA ARG A 205 -11.68 14.18 24.32
C ARG A 205 -12.82 13.27 24.83
N GLY A 206 -12.61 11.95 24.92
CA GLY A 206 -13.63 11.00 25.37
C GLY A 206 -14.74 10.70 24.35
N GLY A 207 -14.53 11.04 23.06
CA GLY A 207 -15.53 10.94 21.99
C GLY A 207 -15.72 9.54 21.39
N LEU A 208 -14.86 8.56 21.72
CA LEU A 208 -14.82 7.24 21.07
C LEU A 208 -16.04 6.33 21.34
N LYS A 209 -17.05 6.77 22.11
CA LYS A 209 -18.31 6.02 22.25
C LYS A 209 -19.07 5.86 20.92
N GLY A 210 -18.82 6.72 19.92
CA GLY A 210 -19.48 6.67 18.61
C GLY A 210 -18.87 5.69 17.59
N PHE A 211 -17.58 5.34 17.72
CA PHE A 211 -16.86 4.58 16.68
C PHE A 211 -16.85 3.06 16.92
N GLY A 212 -17.47 2.58 18.01
CA GLY A 212 -17.59 1.16 18.32
C GLY A 212 -16.27 0.46 18.67
N ILE A 213 -15.17 1.21 18.84
CA ILE A 213 -13.91 0.73 19.41
C ILE A 213 -14.12 0.69 20.93
N GLY A 214 -14.55 -0.47 21.42
CA GLY A 214 -14.56 -0.75 22.85
C GLY A 214 -13.12 -0.64 23.34
N VAL A 215 -12.85 0.39 24.13
CA VAL A 215 -11.68 0.45 25.01
C VAL A 215 -11.82 -0.77 25.91
N GLY A 216 -11.00 -1.78 25.66
CA GLY A 216 -10.72 -2.79 26.67
C GLY A 216 -9.97 -2.07 27.78
N GLU A 217 -10.71 -1.63 28.80
CA GLU A 217 -10.14 -1.33 30.10
C GLU A 217 -9.46 -2.61 30.59
N SER A 218 -8.14 -2.62 30.50
CA SER A 218 -7.29 -3.43 31.37
C SER A 218 -6.37 -2.48 32.11
N ILE A 219 -6.94 -1.86 33.16
CA ILE A 219 -6.24 -1.58 34.42
C ILE A 219 -7.11 -2.21 35.51
#